data_AF-A0A5B7BS96-F1
#
_entry.id   AF-A0A5B7BS96-F1
#
_cell.length_a   1.000
_cell.length_b   1.000
_cell.length_c   1.000
_cell.angle_alpha   90.00
_cell.angle_beta   90.00
_cell.angle_gamma   90.00
#
_symmetry.space_group_name_H-M   'P 1'
#
loop_
_entity.id
_entity.type
_entity.pdbx_description
1 polymer ?
#
loop_
_entity_poly.entity_id
_entity_poly.type
_entity_poly.pdbx_seq_one_letter_code
_entity_poly.pdbx_strand_id
1 'polypeptide(L)'
;ATTVIGQFARHRRHEEAIYLFSRMLVLNIRPNEFTFGTIIHSSTSLRDLNLGKQFHVCATKLGVTLNVFVGSAILDLYAKLSTIEEAQRAFEDTHEPNVVSYTTLICGYLKKERFDDALGLFRAMPERNVVSWNAMIGGYSQKGHNEEAVNLFIEMLREGLLPNQSTFPCAISAAANIAVLGMGRSFHACAVKSLGTPGVFVGNSLVSFYAKCGSMEDSLLVFNKLPERNTVSWNAV
;
A
#
# COMPACT_ATOMS: atom_id res chain seq x y z
N ALA A 1 -2.81 3.93 -31.35
CA ALA A 1 -3.07 2.61 -30.75
C ALA A 1 -3.02 2.67 -29.22
N THR A 2 -1.86 2.99 -28.62
CA THR A 2 -1.66 3.07 -27.16
C THR A 2 -2.69 3.91 -26.41
N THR A 3 -3.01 5.12 -26.89
CA THR A 3 -4.01 6.00 -26.24
C THR A 3 -5.39 5.36 -26.16
N VAL A 4 -5.80 4.66 -27.22
CA VAL A 4 -7.10 3.99 -27.28
C VAL A 4 -7.13 2.83 -26.29
N ILE A 5 -6.08 2.00 -26.25
CA ILE A 5 -5.94 0.91 -25.26
C ILE A 5 -6.08 1.47 -23.82
N GLY A 6 -5.40 2.58 -23.52
CA GLY A 6 -5.50 3.28 -22.25
C GLY A 6 -6.92 3.78 -21.92
N GLN A 7 -7.65 4.31 -22.91
CA GLN A 7 -9.02 4.77 -22.72
C GLN A 7 -9.98 3.63 -22.35
N PHE A 8 -9.91 2.49 -23.06
CA PHE A 8 -10.76 1.33 -22.74
C PHE A 8 -10.49 0.80 -21.32
N ALA A 9 -9.21 0.67 -20.94
CA ALA A 9 -8.85 0.24 -19.59
C ALA A 9 -9.38 1.19 -18.50
N ARG A 10 -9.34 2.52 -18.72
CA ARG A 10 -9.92 3.50 -17.78
C ARG A 10 -11.44 3.37 -17.62
N HIS A 11 -12.13 2.92 -18.67
CA HIS A 11 -13.56 2.61 -18.62
C HIS A 11 -13.86 1.17 -18.16
N ARG A 12 -12.90 0.48 -17.55
CA ARG A 12 -13.00 -0.92 -17.07
C ARG A 12 -13.28 -1.94 -18.18
N ARG A 13 -13.05 -1.57 -19.42
CA ARG A 13 -13.19 -2.42 -20.62
C ARG A 13 -11.86 -3.13 -20.89
N HIS A 14 -11.46 -3.98 -19.94
CA HIS A 14 -10.13 -4.59 -19.90
C HIS A 14 -9.92 -5.63 -21.00
N GLU A 15 -10.94 -6.41 -21.32
CA GLU A 15 -10.88 -7.41 -22.40
C GLU A 15 -10.68 -6.72 -23.76
N GLU A 16 -11.38 -5.62 -24.02
CA GLU A 16 -11.21 -4.87 -25.27
C GLU A 16 -9.84 -4.18 -25.35
N ALA A 17 -9.32 -3.68 -24.23
CA ALA A 17 -7.96 -3.14 -24.18
C ALA A 17 -6.92 -4.20 -24.56
N ILE A 18 -7.09 -5.43 -24.05
CA ILE A 18 -6.22 -6.57 -24.37
C ILE A 18 -6.40 -7.00 -25.83
N TYR A 19 -7.63 -7.05 -26.34
CA TYR A 19 -7.90 -7.33 -27.76
C TYR A 19 -7.22 -6.32 -28.68
N LEU A 20 -7.29 -5.04 -28.36
CA LEU A 20 -6.63 -3.98 -29.13
C LEU A 20 -5.11 -4.09 -29.06
N PHE A 21 -4.54 -4.55 -27.95
CA PHE A 21 -3.12 -4.89 -27.85
C PHE A 21 -2.76 -6.07 -28.76
N SER A 22 -3.54 -7.14 -28.76
CA SER A 22 -3.31 -8.28 -29.68
C SER A 22 -3.35 -7.82 -31.14
N ARG A 23 -4.30 -6.96 -31.52
CA ARG A 23 -4.33 -6.35 -32.86
C ARG A 23 -3.11 -5.47 -33.14
N MET A 24 -2.62 -4.73 -32.15
CA MET A 24 -1.41 -3.91 -32.28
C MET A 24 -0.19 -4.78 -32.66
N LEU A 25 -0.03 -5.93 -32.01
CA LEU A 25 1.02 -6.90 -32.33
C LEU A 25 0.85 -7.51 -33.73
N VAL A 26 -0.36 -7.93 -34.10
CA VAL A 26 -0.65 -8.50 -35.44
C VAL A 26 -0.36 -7.50 -36.57
N LEU A 27 -0.59 -6.20 -36.32
CA LEU A 27 -0.28 -5.13 -37.27
C LEU A 27 1.19 -4.69 -37.23
N ASN A 28 2.07 -5.42 -36.52
CA ASN A 28 3.49 -5.09 -36.32
C ASN A 28 3.74 -3.68 -35.75
N ILE A 29 2.78 -3.14 -34.99
CA ILE A 29 2.94 -1.87 -34.31
C ILE A 29 3.63 -2.14 -32.97
N ARG A 30 4.83 -1.60 -32.77
CA ARG A 30 5.63 -1.85 -31.55
C ARG A 30 4.95 -1.25 -30.30
N PRO A 31 4.59 -2.07 -29.29
CA PRO A 31 4.11 -1.56 -28.01
C PRO A 31 5.23 -0.85 -27.24
N ASN A 32 4.85 0.16 -26.46
CA ASN A 32 5.76 0.89 -25.58
C ASN A 32 5.40 0.65 -24.10
N GLU A 33 6.16 1.26 -23.19
CA GLU A 33 6.01 1.15 -21.74
C GLU A 33 4.59 1.48 -21.24
N PHE A 34 3.93 2.47 -21.85
CA PHE A 34 2.56 2.85 -21.51
C PHE A 34 1.53 1.80 -21.94
N THR A 35 1.72 1.18 -23.12
CA THR A 35 0.89 0.05 -23.55
C THR A 35 1.01 -1.10 -22.55
N PHE A 36 2.25 -1.44 -22.15
CA PHE A 36 2.51 -2.53 -21.21
C PHE A 36 1.95 -2.26 -19.82
N GLY A 37 2.17 -1.08 -19.25
CA GLY A 37 1.57 -0.71 -17.96
C GLY A 37 0.05 -0.86 -17.97
N THR A 38 -0.61 -0.52 -19.08
CA THR A 38 -2.06 -0.62 -19.23
C THR A 38 -2.55 -2.07 -19.31
N ILE A 39 -1.95 -2.91 -20.14
CA ILE A 39 -2.40 -4.31 -20.31
C ILE A 39 -2.06 -5.17 -19.10
N ILE A 40 -0.92 -4.92 -18.44
CA ILE A 40 -0.56 -5.59 -17.19
C ILE A 40 -1.57 -5.22 -16.11
N HIS A 41 -1.89 -3.93 -15.95
CA HIS A 41 -2.95 -3.51 -15.03
C HIS A 41 -4.32 -4.13 -15.37
N SER A 42 -4.63 -4.28 -16.66
CA SER A 42 -5.86 -4.93 -17.12
C SER A 42 -5.89 -6.41 -16.74
N SER A 43 -4.78 -7.15 -16.85
CA SER A 43 -4.68 -8.53 -16.33
C SER A 43 -4.82 -8.59 -14.81
N THR A 44 -4.21 -7.65 -14.07
CA THR A 44 -4.39 -7.55 -12.61
C THR A 44 -5.86 -7.36 -12.24
N SER A 45 -6.57 -6.49 -12.96
CA SER A 45 -7.99 -6.16 -12.73
C SER A 45 -8.91 -7.33 -13.07
N LEU A 46 -8.60 -8.08 -14.13
CA LEU A 46 -9.31 -9.32 -14.51
C LEU A 46 -8.94 -10.52 -13.62
N ARG A 47 -7.90 -10.38 -12.78
CA ARG A 47 -7.31 -11.47 -11.99
C ARG A 47 -6.81 -12.64 -12.84
N ASP A 48 -6.41 -12.38 -14.08
CA ASP A 48 -5.90 -13.38 -15.01
C ASP A 48 -4.36 -13.42 -14.97
N LEU A 49 -3.83 -14.34 -14.17
CA LEU A 49 -2.39 -14.55 -14.02
C LEU A 49 -1.74 -15.06 -15.31
N ASN A 50 -2.47 -15.82 -16.13
CA ASN A 50 -1.91 -16.39 -17.36
C ASN A 50 -1.67 -15.29 -18.40
N LEU A 51 -2.63 -14.37 -18.57
CA LEU A 51 -2.44 -13.18 -19.40
C LEU A 51 -1.31 -12.31 -18.85
N GLY A 52 -1.26 -12.10 -17.53
CA GLY A 52 -0.19 -11.36 -16.90
C GLY A 52 1.20 -11.92 -17.18
N LYS A 53 1.38 -13.25 -17.08
CA LYS A 53 2.63 -13.95 -17.43
C LYS A 53 2.99 -13.78 -18.91
N GLN A 54 2.02 -13.88 -19.81
CA GLN A 54 2.24 -13.66 -21.24
C GLN A 54 2.71 -12.22 -21.51
N PHE A 55 2.11 -11.22 -20.87
CA PHE A 55 2.51 -9.84 -21.00
C PHE A 55 3.90 -9.58 -20.43
N HIS A 56 4.25 -10.18 -19.29
CA HIS A 56 5.61 -10.09 -18.76
C HIS A 56 6.63 -10.67 -19.77
N VAL A 57 6.44 -11.90 -20.24
CA VAL A 57 7.36 -12.52 -21.22
C VAL A 57 7.46 -11.67 -22.51
N CYS A 58 6.34 -11.12 -22.98
CA CYS A 58 6.32 -10.23 -24.14
C CYS A 58 7.10 -8.92 -23.88
N ALA A 59 6.93 -8.31 -22.70
CA ALA A 59 7.68 -7.13 -22.28
C ALA A 59 9.19 -7.40 -22.23
N THR A 60 9.60 -8.56 -21.70
CA THR A 60 11.00 -8.97 -21.62
C THR A 60 11.60 -9.11 -23.03
N LYS A 61 10.90 -9.81 -23.93
CA LYS A 61 11.34 -9.99 -25.33
C LYS A 61 11.49 -8.68 -26.09
N LEU A 62 10.68 -7.67 -25.75
CA LEU A 62 10.73 -6.34 -26.37
C LEU A 62 11.71 -5.38 -25.67
N GLY A 63 12.35 -5.82 -24.58
CA GLY A 63 13.33 -5.05 -23.82
C GLY A 63 12.74 -3.90 -23.01
N VAL A 64 11.44 -3.92 -22.72
CA VAL A 64 10.75 -2.81 -22.01
C VAL A 64 10.60 -3.05 -20.51
N THR A 65 11.01 -4.21 -19.99
CA THR A 65 10.98 -4.54 -18.55
C THR A 65 11.95 -3.71 -17.71
N LEU A 66 13.04 -3.22 -18.31
CA LEU A 66 13.99 -2.32 -17.65
C LEU A 66 13.36 -0.96 -17.29
N ASN A 67 12.22 -0.62 -17.89
CA ASN A 67 11.49 0.60 -17.55
C ASN A 67 10.78 0.43 -16.20
N VAL A 68 11.06 1.34 -15.26
CA VAL A 68 10.52 1.28 -13.90
C VAL A 68 8.99 1.22 -13.84
N PHE A 69 8.26 1.87 -14.76
CA PHE A 69 6.80 1.82 -14.79
C PHE A 69 6.28 0.42 -15.15
N VAL A 70 6.95 -0.26 -16.09
CA VAL A 70 6.62 -1.63 -16.49
C VAL A 70 7.02 -2.60 -15.38
N GLY A 71 8.22 -2.44 -14.81
CA GLY A 71 8.71 -3.24 -13.68
C GLY A 71 7.77 -3.17 -12.48
N SER A 72 7.38 -1.98 -12.03
CA SER A 72 6.42 -1.82 -10.92
C SER A 72 5.04 -2.41 -11.23
N ALA A 73 4.57 -2.35 -12.49
CA ALA A 73 3.29 -2.96 -12.89
C ALA A 73 3.34 -4.49 -12.85
N ILE A 74 4.44 -5.11 -13.33
CA ILE A 74 4.67 -6.56 -13.27
C ILE A 74 4.78 -7.02 -11.82
N LEU A 75 5.47 -6.24 -10.99
CA LEU A 75 5.60 -6.51 -9.57
C LEU A 75 4.23 -6.48 -8.87
N ASP A 76 3.41 -5.45 -9.13
CA ASP A 76 2.05 -5.34 -8.57
C ASP A 76 1.16 -6.51 -9.02
N LEU A 77 1.25 -6.91 -10.30
CA LEU A 77 0.57 -8.09 -10.83
C LEU A 77 0.92 -9.34 -10.03
N TYR A 78 2.21 -9.66 -9.86
CA TYR A 78 2.61 -10.88 -9.17
C TYR A 78 2.34 -10.83 -7.68
N ALA A 79 2.58 -9.69 -7.03
CA ALA A 79 2.28 -9.52 -5.61
C ALA A 79 0.78 -9.70 -5.29
N LYS A 80 -0.11 -9.43 -6.26
CA LYS A 80 -1.57 -9.59 -6.11
C LYS A 80 -2.10 -10.94 -6.57
N LEU A 81 -1.59 -11.49 -7.68
CA LEU A 81 -2.18 -12.66 -8.35
C LEU A 81 -1.36 -13.95 -8.25
N SER A 82 -0.11 -13.88 -7.81
CA SER A 82 0.84 -15.00 -7.87
C SER A 82 1.48 -15.30 -6.51
N THR A 83 2.49 -16.17 -6.54
CA THR A 83 3.39 -16.41 -5.42
C THR A 83 4.38 -15.24 -5.28
N ILE A 84 4.83 -15.01 -4.05
CA ILE A 84 5.71 -13.89 -3.72
C ILE A 84 7.10 -14.05 -4.35
N GLU A 85 7.48 -15.27 -4.70
CA GLU A 85 8.74 -15.62 -5.35
C GLU A 85 8.81 -15.11 -6.80
N GLU A 86 7.70 -15.09 -7.54
CA GLU A 86 7.65 -14.47 -8.88
C GLU A 86 7.75 -12.95 -8.80
N ALA A 87 7.14 -12.34 -7.77
CA ALA A 87 7.26 -10.91 -7.53
C ALA A 87 8.70 -10.53 -7.17
N GLN A 88 9.36 -11.31 -6.31
CA GLN A 88 10.75 -11.11 -5.97
C GLN A 88 11.66 -11.18 -7.20
N ARG A 89 11.50 -12.18 -8.07
CA ARG A 89 12.25 -12.27 -9.33
C ARG A 89 12.04 -11.05 -10.24
N ALA A 90 10.80 -10.61 -10.41
CA ALA A 90 10.51 -9.40 -11.19
C ALA A 90 11.13 -8.13 -10.59
N PHE A 91 11.24 -8.06 -9.26
CA PHE A 91 11.94 -6.98 -8.57
C PHE A 91 13.45 -7.00 -8.86
N GLU A 92 14.08 -8.18 -8.77
CA GLU A 92 15.50 -8.39 -9.05
C GLU A 92 15.86 -8.07 -10.51
N ASP A 93 14.95 -8.32 -11.45
CA ASP A 93 15.10 -8.01 -12.88
C ASP A 93 14.93 -6.51 -13.20
N THR A 94 14.45 -5.69 -12.26
CA THR A 94 14.20 -4.25 -12.48
C THR A 94 15.49 -3.44 -12.27
N HIS A 95 15.91 -2.66 -13.27
CA HIS A 95 17.02 -1.71 -13.12
C HIS A 95 16.57 -0.49 -12.31
N GLU A 96 17.29 -0.17 -11.24
CA GLU A 96 16.99 0.92 -10.29
C GLU A 96 15.54 0.93 -9.76
N PRO A 97 15.16 -0.05 -8.91
CA PRO A 97 13.84 -0.08 -8.30
C PRO A 97 13.55 1.18 -7.50
N ASN A 98 12.39 1.80 -7.73
CA ASN A 98 11.97 2.99 -6.99
C ASN A 98 11.18 2.61 -5.72
N VAL A 99 10.80 3.63 -4.92
CA VAL A 99 10.02 3.44 -3.68
C VAL A 99 8.72 2.64 -3.93
N VAL A 100 8.06 2.82 -5.08
CA VAL A 100 6.83 2.06 -5.41
C VAL A 100 7.13 0.58 -5.59
N SER A 101 8.22 0.23 -6.28
CA SER A 101 8.66 -1.16 -6.40
C SER A 101 8.97 -1.78 -5.02
N TYR A 102 9.77 -1.12 -4.19
CA TYR A 102 10.08 -1.63 -2.84
C TYR A 102 8.83 -1.84 -1.99
N THR A 103 7.97 -0.81 -1.90
CA THR A 103 6.75 -0.86 -1.09
C THR A 103 5.76 -1.92 -1.55
N THR A 104 5.66 -2.16 -2.85
CA THR A 104 4.81 -3.21 -3.42
C THR A 104 5.28 -4.60 -2.99
N LEU A 105 6.60 -4.88 -3.06
CA LEU A 105 7.15 -6.17 -2.65
C LEU A 105 7.05 -6.36 -1.12
N ILE A 106 7.33 -5.32 -0.33
CA ILE A 106 7.12 -5.29 1.12
C ILE A 106 5.66 -5.67 1.47
N CYS A 107 4.67 -5.05 0.80
CA CYS A 107 3.27 -5.38 1.01
C CYS A 107 2.95 -6.84 0.64
N GLY A 108 3.61 -7.37 -0.40
CA GLY A 108 3.55 -8.78 -0.77
C GLY A 108 4.06 -9.70 0.35
N TYR A 109 5.24 -9.41 0.90
CA TYR A 109 5.80 -10.18 2.02
C TYR A 109 4.91 -10.13 3.26
N LEU A 110 4.41 -8.94 3.65
CA LEU A 110 3.51 -8.78 4.80
C LEU A 110 2.20 -9.56 4.64
N LYS A 111 1.64 -9.59 3.42
CA LYS A 111 0.43 -10.40 3.12
C LYS A 111 0.68 -11.90 3.28
N LYS A 112 1.90 -12.36 3.01
CA LYS A 112 2.35 -13.74 3.18
C LYS A 112 2.98 -14.01 4.55
N GLU A 113 2.91 -13.05 5.48
CA GLU A 113 3.46 -13.16 6.83
C GLU A 113 4.97 -13.45 6.87
N ARG A 114 5.69 -13.06 5.80
CA ARG A 114 7.15 -13.09 5.69
C ARG A 114 7.74 -11.79 6.26
N PHE A 115 7.56 -11.57 7.55
CA PHE A 115 7.90 -10.29 8.21
C PHE A 115 9.39 -9.96 8.16
N ASP A 116 10.27 -10.94 8.31
CA ASP A 116 11.71 -10.72 8.26
C ASP A 116 12.18 -10.26 6.87
N ASP A 117 11.61 -10.84 5.80
CA ASP A 117 11.89 -10.41 4.44
C ASP A 117 11.36 -8.99 4.16
N ALA A 118 10.15 -8.68 4.65
CA ALA A 118 9.58 -7.34 4.56
C ALA A 118 10.46 -6.30 5.26
N LEU A 119 10.90 -6.61 6.49
CA LEU A 119 11.76 -5.72 7.28
C LEU A 119 13.14 -5.60 6.65
N GLY A 120 13.76 -6.69 6.23
CA GLY A 120 15.06 -6.69 5.56
C GLY A 120 15.04 -5.83 4.30
N LEU A 121 14.02 -6.01 3.46
CA LEU A 121 13.85 -5.20 2.25
C LEU A 121 13.58 -3.72 2.57
N PHE A 122 12.77 -3.43 3.59
CA PHE A 122 12.53 -2.06 4.07
C PHE A 122 13.81 -1.38 4.54
N ARG A 123 14.67 -2.08 5.29
CA ARG A 123 15.97 -1.56 5.75
C ARG A 123 16.95 -1.33 4.60
N ALA A 124 16.85 -2.13 3.53
CA ALA A 124 17.69 -2.00 2.34
C ALA A 124 17.22 -0.90 1.38
N MET A 125 16.08 -0.24 1.62
CA MET A 125 15.58 0.84 0.78
C MET A 125 16.56 2.03 0.78
N PRO A 126 17.02 2.51 -0.40
CA PRO A 126 17.90 3.68 -0.48
C PRO A 126 17.24 4.96 0.06
N GLU A 127 15.93 5.11 -0.18
CA GLU A 127 15.11 6.20 0.34
C GLU A 127 13.80 5.64 0.89
N ARG A 128 13.43 6.05 2.10
CA ARG A 128 12.17 5.69 2.77
C ARG A 128 11.33 6.95 2.93
N ASN A 129 10.06 6.86 2.57
CA ASN A 129 9.10 7.95 2.70
C ASN A 129 7.89 7.52 3.54
N VAL A 130 6.95 8.45 3.76
CA VAL A 130 5.74 8.18 4.57
C VAL A 130 4.93 6.99 4.03
N VAL A 131 4.93 6.75 2.71
CA VAL A 131 4.22 5.60 2.11
C VAL A 131 4.87 4.28 2.53
N SER A 132 6.20 4.16 2.46
CA SER A 132 6.89 2.93 2.89
C SER A 132 6.76 2.67 4.39
N TRP A 133 6.79 3.72 5.22
CA TRP A 133 6.55 3.61 6.65
C TRP A 133 5.12 3.15 6.96
N ASN A 134 4.12 3.76 6.30
CA ASN A 134 2.71 3.38 6.49
C ASN A 134 2.45 1.93 6.04
N ALA A 135 3.12 1.45 4.99
CA ALA A 135 3.02 0.06 4.57
C ALA A 135 3.50 -0.90 5.66
N MET A 136 4.65 -0.61 6.28
CA MET A 136 5.19 -1.41 7.39
C MET A 136 4.28 -1.34 8.63
N ILE A 137 4.01 -0.14 9.14
CA ILE A 137 3.19 0.06 10.36
C ILE A 137 1.80 -0.56 10.19
N GLY A 138 1.15 -0.30 9.05
CA GLY A 138 -0.17 -0.84 8.74
C GLY A 138 -0.16 -2.36 8.60
N GLY A 139 0.83 -2.93 7.90
CA GLY A 139 0.91 -4.37 7.69
C GLY A 139 1.16 -5.17 8.97
N TYR A 140 2.08 -4.71 9.83
CA TYR A 140 2.31 -5.32 11.14
C TYR A 140 1.06 -5.21 12.03
N SER A 141 0.44 -4.03 12.11
CA SER A 141 -0.76 -3.80 12.92
C SER A 141 -1.94 -4.68 12.48
N GLN A 142 -2.19 -4.80 11.16
CA GLN A 142 -3.28 -5.62 10.62
C GLN A 142 -3.10 -7.12 10.89
N LYS A 143 -1.87 -7.57 11.08
CA LYS A 143 -1.53 -8.96 11.38
C LYS A 143 -1.39 -9.24 12.87
N GLY A 144 -1.67 -8.26 13.73
CA GLY A 144 -1.63 -8.43 15.18
C GLY A 144 -0.25 -8.24 15.82
N HIS A 145 0.79 -7.96 15.03
CA HIS A 145 2.13 -7.61 15.50
C HIS A 145 2.17 -6.13 15.94
N ASN A 146 1.41 -5.84 16.99
CA ASN A 146 1.11 -4.47 17.40
C ASN A 146 2.31 -3.77 18.06
N GLU A 147 3.18 -4.50 18.76
CA GLU A 147 4.39 -3.93 19.37
C GLU A 147 5.39 -3.47 18.31
N GLU A 148 5.59 -4.28 17.27
CA GLU A 148 6.46 -3.96 16.14
C GLU A 148 5.91 -2.77 15.34
N ALA A 149 4.59 -2.72 15.10
CA ALA A 149 3.95 -1.58 14.46
C ALA A 149 4.16 -0.27 15.24
N VAL A 150 4.03 -0.33 16.56
CA VAL A 150 4.30 0.79 17.47
C VAL A 150 5.77 1.21 17.41
N ASN A 151 6.70 0.25 17.46
CA ASN A 151 8.13 0.52 17.41
C ASN A 151 8.53 1.18 16.08
N LEU A 152 7.98 0.70 14.96
CA LEU A 152 8.17 1.31 13.64
C LEU A 152 7.62 2.74 13.58
N PHE A 153 6.47 3.02 14.20
CA PHE A 153 5.95 4.38 14.28
C PHE A 153 6.85 5.32 15.11
N ILE A 154 7.35 4.84 16.25
CA ILE A 154 8.30 5.60 17.07
C ILE A 154 9.60 5.86 16.29
N GLU A 155 10.07 4.88 15.53
CA GLU A 155 11.26 5.02 14.70
C GLU A 155 11.06 6.03 13.57
N MET A 156 9.91 6.00 12.87
CA MET A 156 9.55 7.01 11.86
C MET A 156 9.66 8.43 12.42
N LEU A 157 9.18 8.66 13.65
CA LEU A 157 9.28 9.94 14.34
C LEU A 157 10.72 10.32 14.67
N ARG A 158 11.55 9.36 15.08
CA ARG A 158 12.98 9.57 15.38
C ARG A 158 13.79 9.91 14.14
N GLU A 159 13.43 9.35 12.98
CA GLU A 159 14.01 9.72 11.68
C GLU A 159 13.49 11.08 11.16
N GLY A 160 12.61 11.76 11.90
CA GLY A 160 12.14 13.11 11.57
C GLY A 160 11.04 13.16 10.51
N LEU A 161 10.47 12.01 10.10
CA LEU A 161 9.33 12.00 9.19
C LEU A 161 8.05 12.40 9.91
N LEU A 162 7.26 13.26 9.28
CA LEU A 162 5.96 13.69 9.79
C LEU A 162 4.88 12.66 9.44
N PRO A 163 4.21 12.06 10.44
CA PRO A 163 3.05 11.21 10.21
C PRO A 163 1.90 12.01 9.61
N ASN A 164 1.11 11.35 8.76
CA ASN A 164 -0.06 11.97 8.12
C ASN A 164 -1.37 11.29 8.53
N GLN A 165 -2.48 11.70 7.92
CA GLN A 165 -3.83 11.19 8.21
C GLN A 165 -3.95 9.66 8.05
N SER A 166 -3.13 9.02 7.21
CA SER A 166 -3.14 7.56 7.02
C SER A 166 -2.16 6.82 7.94
N THR A 167 -1.18 7.51 8.53
CA THR A 167 -0.24 6.91 9.50
C THR A 167 -0.89 6.66 10.86
N PHE A 168 -1.57 7.67 11.40
CA PHE A 168 -2.09 7.64 12.78
C PHE A 168 -3.10 6.52 13.05
N PRO A 169 -4.09 6.23 12.17
CA PRO A 169 -5.04 5.15 12.42
C PRO A 169 -4.35 3.80 12.66
N CYS A 170 -3.30 3.48 11.91
CA CYS A 170 -2.54 2.24 12.07
C CYS A 170 -1.81 2.19 13.42
N ALA A 171 -1.06 3.26 13.76
CA ALA A 171 -0.30 3.32 15.01
C ALA A 171 -1.20 3.34 16.25
N ILE A 172 -2.32 4.08 16.21
CA ILE A 172 -3.28 4.17 17.32
C ILE A 172 -4.01 2.84 17.51
N SER A 173 -4.40 2.17 16.42
CA SER A 173 -5.04 0.85 16.51
C SER A 173 -4.08 -0.19 17.08
N ALA A 174 -2.80 -0.15 16.70
CA ALA A 174 -1.77 -0.99 17.31
C ALA A 174 -1.63 -0.71 18.81
N ALA A 175 -1.51 0.56 19.21
CA ALA A 175 -1.45 0.97 20.62
C ALA A 175 -2.69 0.54 21.42
N ALA A 176 -3.87 0.55 20.80
CA ALA A 176 -5.12 0.12 21.42
C ALA A 176 -5.12 -1.38 21.74
N ASN A 177 -4.57 -2.18 20.84
CA ASN A 177 -4.53 -3.63 20.99
C ASN A 177 -3.52 -4.11 22.05
N ILE A 178 -2.50 -3.30 22.35
CA ILE A 178 -1.57 -3.54 23.48
C ILE A 178 -2.02 -2.85 24.78
N ALA A 179 -3.15 -2.13 24.75
CA ALA A 179 -3.74 -1.41 25.88
C ALA A 179 -2.79 -0.42 26.62
N VAL A 180 -1.82 0.17 25.90
CA VAL A 180 -0.85 1.10 26.50
C VAL A 180 -1.38 2.54 26.49
N LEU A 181 -2.16 2.90 27.52
CA LEU A 181 -2.85 4.20 27.62
C LEU A 181 -1.90 5.40 27.48
N GLY A 182 -0.75 5.37 28.17
CA GLY A 182 0.22 6.47 28.14
C GLY A 182 0.81 6.73 26.74
N MET A 183 1.00 5.66 25.96
CA MET A 183 1.53 5.77 24.61
C MET A 183 0.49 6.31 23.64
N GLY A 184 -0.75 5.81 23.68
CA GLY A 184 -1.78 6.36 22.80
C GLY A 184 -2.20 7.79 23.14
N ARG A 185 -2.06 8.24 24.40
CA ARG A 185 -2.14 9.68 24.74
C ARG A 185 -1.04 10.50 24.04
N SER A 186 0.19 9.98 24.01
CA SER A 186 1.29 10.61 23.27
C SER A 186 1.01 10.63 21.76
N PHE A 187 0.45 9.55 21.19
CA PHE A 187 0.08 9.49 19.78
C PHE A 187 -1.08 10.43 19.43
N HIS A 188 -2.07 10.58 20.31
CA HIS A 188 -3.14 11.55 20.17
C HIS A 188 -2.59 12.98 20.16
N ALA A 189 -1.73 13.33 21.12
CA ALA A 189 -1.09 14.65 21.16
C ALA A 189 -0.25 14.90 19.89
N CYS A 190 0.49 13.87 19.42
CA CYS A 190 1.22 13.93 18.16
C CYS A 190 0.29 14.14 16.95
N ALA A 191 -0.88 13.48 16.91
CA ALA A 191 -1.87 13.66 15.84
C ALA A 191 -2.40 15.09 15.77
N VAL A 192 -2.77 15.67 16.92
CA VAL A 192 -3.22 17.06 17.00
C VAL A 192 -2.12 18.02 16.56
N LYS A 193 -0.87 17.79 17.00
CA LYS A 193 0.28 18.63 16.63
C LYS A 193 0.59 18.57 15.13
N SER A 194 0.57 17.38 14.54
CA SER A 194 0.97 17.15 13.14
C SER A 194 -0.13 17.49 12.14
N LEU A 195 -1.40 17.32 12.51
CA LEU A 195 -2.55 17.45 11.60
C LEU A 195 -3.43 18.67 11.89
N GLY A 196 -3.24 19.33 13.02
CA GLY A 196 -4.17 20.34 13.53
C GLY A 196 -5.46 19.69 14.01
N THR A 197 -6.47 19.64 13.14
CA THR A 197 -7.75 18.96 13.43
C THR A 197 -7.72 17.56 12.85
N PRO A 198 -7.68 16.48 13.67
CA PRO A 198 -7.69 15.12 13.17
C PRO A 198 -8.98 14.84 12.37
N GLY A 199 -8.85 14.21 11.20
CA GLY A 199 -10.01 13.82 10.40
C GLY A 199 -10.81 12.69 11.07
N VAL A 200 -12.01 12.42 10.54
CA VAL A 200 -12.92 11.39 11.07
C VAL A 200 -12.26 10.01 11.24
N PHE A 201 -11.33 9.64 10.35
CA PHE A 201 -10.61 8.36 10.44
C PHE A 201 -9.69 8.29 11.66
N VAL A 202 -8.89 9.34 11.90
CA VAL A 202 -8.00 9.40 13.07
C VAL A 202 -8.83 9.47 14.35
N GLY A 203 -9.89 10.28 14.36
CA GLY A 203 -10.76 10.38 15.52
C GLY A 203 -11.48 9.08 15.85
N ASN A 204 -11.95 8.32 14.85
CA ASN A 204 -12.53 6.99 15.07
C ASN A 204 -11.52 6.01 15.69
N SER A 205 -10.27 6.02 15.22
CA SER A 205 -9.21 5.21 15.85
C SER A 205 -8.94 5.64 17.30
N LEU A 206 -9.00 6.94 17.61
CA LEU A 206 -8.83 7.46 18.97
C LEU A 206 -9.99 7.08 19.91
N VAL A 207 -11.24 7.17 19.44
CA VAL A 207 -12.43 6.70 20.19
C VAL A 207 -12.26 5.23 20.53
N SER A 208 -11.98 4.40 19.52
CA SER A 208 -11.76 2.96 19.73
C SER A 208 -10.61 2.67 20.69
N PHE A 209 -9.51 3.43 20.59
CA PHE A 209 -8.36 3.33 21.49
C PHE A 209 -8.74 3.59 22.95
N TYR A 210 -9.36 4.74 23.23
CA TYR A 210 -9.68 5.11 24.60
C TYR A 210 -10.71 4.16 25.23
N ALA A 211 -11.70 3.73 24.45
CA ALA A 211 -12.67 2.71 24.88
C ALA A 211 -11.96 1.39 25.25
N LYS A 212 -11.06 0.89 24.39
CA LYS A 212 -10.29 -0.35 24.65
C LYS A 212 -9.34 -0.23 25.84
N CYS A 213 -8.80 0.96 26.11
CA CYS A 213 -7.98 1.23 27.29
C CYS A 213 -8.81 1.51 28.56
N GLY A 214 -10.14 1.41 28.51
CA GLY A 214 -11.03 1.63 29.65
C GLY A 214 -11.26 3.10 30.01
N SER A 215 -10.73 4.06 29.25
CA SER A 215 -10.95 5.49 29.46
C SER A 215 -12.20 5.97 28.69
N MET A 216 -13.37 5.60 29.19
CA MET A 216 -14.64 5.92 28.51
C MET A 216 -14.90 7.43 28.43
N GLU A 217 -14.46 8.20 29.42
CA GLU A 217 -14.55 9.66 29.42
C GLU A 217 -13.75 10.27 28.26
N ASP A 218 -12.47 9.88 28.11
CA ASP A 218 -11.62 10.35 27.00
C ASP A 218 -12.21 9.92 25.64
N SER A 219 -12.76 8.70 25.55
CA SER A 219 -13.43 8.20 24.35
C SER A 219 -14.60 9.09 23.93
N LEU A 220 -15.51 9.38 24.87
CA LEU A 220 -16.66 10.26 24.63
C LEU A 220 -16.23 11.69 24.31
N LEU A 221 -15.18 12.20 24.96
CA LEU A 221 -14.63 13.53 24.66
C LEU A 221 -14.13 13.62 23.22
N VAL A 222 -13.41 12.61 22.73
CA VAL A 222 -12.97 12.56 21.32
C VAL A 222 -14.17 12.47 20.39
N PHE A 223 -15.13 11.58 20.67
CA PHE A 223 -16.34 11.40 19.85
C PHE A 223 -17.16 12.70 19.75
N ASN A 224 -17.28 13.45 20.84
CA ASN A 224 -18.00 14.71 20.89
C ASN A 224 -17.29 15.84 20.12
N LYS A 225 -15.95 15.78 20.01
CA LYS A 225 -15.13 16.75 19.27
C LYS A 225 -14.99 16.46 17.78
N LEU A 226 -15.46 15.30 17.29
CA LEU A 226 -15.43 14.98 15.86
C LEU A 226 -16.28 15.98 15.05
N PRO A 227 -15.72 16.64 14.01
CA PRO A 227 -16.46 17.58 13.16
C PRO A 227 -17.51 16.86 12.29
N GLU A 228 -17.21 15.63 11.88
CA GLU A 228 -18.09 14.76 11.13
C GLU A 228 -18.09 13.37 11.76
N ARG A 229 -19.26 12.73 11.84
CA ARG A 229 -19.45 11.38 12.38
C ARG A 229 -20.03 10.48 11.31
N ASN A 230 -19.52 9.27 11.21
CA ASN A 230 -20.03 8.26 10.30
C ASN A 230 -20.45 7.00 11.07
N THR A 231 -20.89 5.98 10.34
CA THR A 231 -21.29 4.68 10.92
C THR A 231 -20.22 4.06 11.81
N VAL A 232 -18.93 4.24 11.47
CA VAL A 232 -17.81 3.75 12.27
C VAL A 232 -17.69 4.51 13.59
N SER A 233 -17.93 5.83 13.60
CA SER A 233 -17.92 6.62 14.84
C SER A 233 -18.96 6.12 15.85
N TRP A 234 -20.18 5.85 15.38
CA TRP A 234 -21.30 5.40 16.24
C TRP A 234 -21.14 3.98 16.76
N ASN A 235 -20.42 3.11 16.03
CA ASN A 235 -20.13 1.75 16.49
C ASN A 235 -18.96 1.67 17.48
N ALA A 236 -18.23 2.77 17.68
CA ALA A 236 -17.02 2.80 18.51
C ALA A 236 -17.26 3.28 19.95
N VAL A 237 -18.46 3.80 20.25
CA VAL A 237 -18.89 4.31 21.57
C VAL A 237 -19.89 3.34 22.19
#